data_AF-A0A0D8ZLN8-F1
#
_entry.id   AF-A0A0D8ZLN8-F1
#
_cell.length_a   1.000
_cell.length_b   1.000
_cell.length_c   1.000
_cell.angle_alpha   90.00
_cell.angle_beta   90.00
_cell.angle_gamma   90.00
#
_symmetry.space_group_name_H-M   'P 1'
#
loop_
_entity.id
_entity.type
_entity.pdbx_description
1 polymer ?
#
loop_
_entity_poly.entity_id
_entity_poly.type
_entity_poly.pdbx_seq_one_letter_code
_entity_poly.pdbx_strand_id
1 'polypeptide(L)'
;IRGWMPESLQRAIAYGIIRLTFGKHEDYGLTKPTYRIFEKHPTLNNEVPYYIKHGRIAPKPAVRQLKGDIVEFVDGSCETFDLIVCATGFHVSYPFLPPALQRVKGAIVQCYGSCFLDDYKGIYYIGWGQARGGVGSLIAAYGPFFARCLKLQDEINVPLGLVLKQMGQQLPQTHLGDPHATFRQLKIANLGFGWFSYKAHQIDRQYPSFQNTPIPIITRECDDLLS
;
A
#
# COMPACT_ATOMS: atom_id res chain seq x y z
N ILE A 1 6.60 19.90 3.57
CA ILE A 1 5.27 20.40 3.15
C ILE A 1 4.45 20.64 4.42
N ARG A 2 3.92 21.84 4.67
CA ARG A 2 3.26 22.22 5.94
C ARG A 2 1.78 21.83 5.94
N GLY A 3 1.29 21.27 7.05
CA GLY A 3 -0.06 20.70 7.17
C GLY A 3 -1.25 21.66 7.09
N TRP A 4 -1.02 22.98 7.00
CA TRP A 4 -2.06 24.02 6.86
C TRP A 4 -2.36 24.37 5.38
N MET A 5 -1.50 23.99 4.44
CA MET A 5 -1.63 24.43 3.04
C MET A 5 -2.59 23.53 2.23
N PRO A 6 -3.53 24.09 1.44
CA PRO A 6 -4.40 23.30 0.56
C PRO A 6 -3.62 22.43 -0.42
N GLU A 7 -4.11 21.22 -0.69
CA GLU A 7 -3.42 20.24 -1.54
C GLU A 7 -3.16 20.78 -2.96
N SER A 8 -4.10 21.53 -3.52
CA SER A 8 -3.94 22.16 -4.85
C SER A 8 -2.73 23.09 -4.92
N LEU A 9 -2.52 23.90 -3.88
CA LEU A 9 -1.38 24.82 -3.79
C LEU A 9 -0.07 24.04 -3.57
N GLN A 10 -0.08 23.01 -2.72
CA GLN A 10 1.07 22.11 -2.55
C GLN A 10 1.49 21.49 -3.88
N ARG A 11 0.53 21.01 -4.67
CA ARG A 11 0.75 20.40 -5.98
C ARG A 11 1.29 21.41 -6.99
N ALA A 12 0.75 22.63 -7.02
CA ALA A 12 1.22 23.69 -7.90
C ALA A 12 2.67 24.09 -7.60
N ILE A 13 3.02 24.26 -6.32
CA ILE A 13 4.39 24.57 -5.89
C ILE A 13 5.33 23.42 -6.25
N ALA A 14 4.96 22.18 -5.93
CA ALA A 14 5.75 21.00 -6.27
C ALA A 14 5.98 20.87 -7.78
N TYR A 15 4.93 21.11 -8.59
CA TYR A 15 5.04 21.12 -10.05
C TYR A 15 5.99 22.20 -10.55
N GLY A 16 5.90 23.41 -9.99
CA GLY A 16 6.80 24.52 -10.31
C GLY A 16 8.26 24.18 -10.01
N ILE A 17 8.54 23.63 -8.82
CA ILE A 17 9.89 23.22 -8.43
C ILE A 17 10.42 22.14 -9.38
N ILE A 18 9.65 21.07 -9.64
CA ILE A 18 10.07 19.99 -10.54
C ILE A 18 10.37 20.53 -11.94
N ARG A 19 9.50 21.40 -12.46
CA ARG A 19 9.68 22.00 -13.78
C ARG A 19 10.91 22.89 -13.85
N LEU A 20 11.24 23.60 -12.76
CA LEU A 20 12.43 24.44 -12.69
C LEU A 20 13.72 23.63 -12.56
N THR A 21 13.72 22.55 -11.77
CA THR A 21 14.93 21.77 -11.50
C THR A 21 15.21 20.71 -12.57
N PHE A 22 14.16 20.05 -13.07
CA PHE A 22 14.29 18.93 -14.00
C PHE A 22 13.78 19.24 -15.41
N GLY A 23 12.94 20.26 -15.61
CA GLY A 23 12.32 20.53 -16.91
C GLY A 23 11.07 19.70 -17.16
N LYS A 24 10.71 19.50 -18.43
CA LYS A 24 9.57 18.66 -18.84
C LYS A 24 10.04 17.22 -19.05
N HIS A 25 9.11 16.26 -18.94
CA HIS A 25 9.40 14.85 -19.26
C HIS A 25 9.77 14.68 -20.74
N GLU A 26 9.14 15.46 -21.62
CA GLU A 26 9.38 15.46 -23.06
C GLU A 26 10.83 15.85 -23.41
N ASP A 27 11.48 16.67 -22.58
CA ASP A 27 12.89 17.06 -22.75
C ASP A 27 13.84 15.85 -22.58
N TYR A 28 13.34 14.73 -22.04
CA TYR A 28 14.04 13.46 -21.87
C TYR A 28 13.49 12.36 -22.80
N GLY A 29 12.59 12.69 -23.74
CA GLY A 29 11.92 11.67 -24.55
C GLY A 29 10.91 10.81 -23.78
N LEU A 30 10.53 11.22 -22.56
CA LEU A 30 9.54 10.53 -21.74
C LEU A 30 8.13 11.05 -22.05
N THR A 31 7.14 10.16 -22.00
CA THR A 31 5.73 10.53 -22.16
C THR A 31 5.26 11.45 -21.03
N LYS A 32 4.38 12.39 -21.36
CA LYS A 32 3.73 13.24 -20.36
C LYS A 32 2.88 12.38 -19.40
N PRO A 33 3.08 12.49 -18.07
CA PRO A 33 2.25 11.77 -17.11
C PRO A 33 0.76 12.13 -17.24
N THR A 34 -0.11 11.12 -17.18
CA THR A 34 -1.57 11.28 -17.23
C THR A 34 -2.21 11.51 -15.86
N TYR A 35 -1.41 11.44 -14.79
CA TYR A 35 -1.82 11.65 -13.41
C TYR A 35 -1.15 12.90 -12.84
N ARG A 36 -1.74 13.47 -11.81
CA ARG A 36 -1.24 14.68 -11.15
C ARG A 36 -0.24 14.30 -10.04
N ILE A 37 0.62 15.24 -9.64
CA ILE A 37 1.60 15.05 -8.55
C ILE A 37 0.89 14.57 -7.27
N PHE A 38 1.47 13.59 -6.56
CA PHE A 38 0.94 12.93 -5.36
C PHE A 38 -0.14 11.84 -5.55
N GLU A 39 -0.64 11.62 -6.77
CA GLU A 39 -1.53 10.46 -7.05
C GLU A 39 -0.77 9.14 -7.15
N LYS A 40 0.53 9.21 -7.47
CA LYS A 40 1.45 8.07 -7.47
C LYS A 40 2.72 8.44 -6.72
N HIS A 41 3.45 7.42 -6.26
CA HIS A 41 4.81 7.61 -5.76
C HIS A 41 5.69 8.18 -6.88
N PRO A 42 6.40 9.29 -6.65
CA PRO A 42 7.38 9.77 -7.60
C PRO A 42 8.57 8.81 -7.64
N THR A 43 9.08 8.55 -8.84
CA THR A 43 10.40 7.92 -8.99
C THR A 43 11.45 8.94 -8.54
N LEU A 44 12.18 8.63 -7.48
CA LEU A 44 13.28 9.47 -6.99
C LEU A 44 14.59 8.92 -7.56
N ASN A 45 15.06 9.51 -8.65
CA ASN A 45 16.32 9.12 -9.27
C ASN A 45 16.98 10.31 -9.98
N ASN A 46 18.23 10.62 -9.62
CA ASN A 46 19.01 11.69 -10.23
C ASN A 46 19.85 11.20 -11.43
N GLU A 47 20.17 9.90 -11.48
CA GLU A 47 21.02 9.28 -12.48
C GLU A 47 20.28 9.00 -13.79
N VAL A 48 19.01 8.61 -13.74
CA VAL A 48 18.22 8.33 -14.95
C VAL A 48 18.14 9.54 -15.89
N PRO A 49 17.73 10.75 -15.42
CA PRO A 49 17.76 11.94 -16.27
C PRO A 49 19.16 12.27 -16.79
N TYR A 50 20.20 12.04 -15.97
CA TYR A 50 21.59 12.26 -16.35
C TYR A 50 22.02 11.32 -17.50
N TYR A 51 21.76 10.02 -17.37
CA TYR A 51 22.14 9.03 -18.37
C TYR A 51 21.32 9.12 -19.66
N ILE A 52 20.06 9.56 -19.60
CA ILE A 52 19.28 9.89 -20.80
C ILE A 52 19.95 11.03 -21.57
N LYS A 53 20.32 12.12 -20.89
CA LYS A 53 20.98 13.28 -21.52
C LYS A 53 22.35 12.94 -22.15
N HIS A 54 23.03 11.91 -21.64
CA HIS A 54 24.31 11.45 -22.19
C HIS A 54 24.15 10.29 -23.19
N GLY A 55 22.92 9.95 -23.60
CA GLY A 55 22.65 8.90 -24.59
C GLY A 55 22.93 7.47 -24.11
N ARG A 56 23.12 7.26 -22.80
CA ARG A 56 23.32 5.91 -22.22
C ARG A 56 22.00 5.18 -21.96
N ILE A 57 20.91 5.92 -21.82
CA ILE A 57 19.56 5.36 -21.70
C ILE A 57 18.71 6.00 -22.80
N ALA A 58 18.09 5.16 -23.62
CA ALA A 58 17.11 5.59 -24.62
C ALA A 58 15.71 5.16 -24.15
N PRO A 59 14.83 6.09 -23.74
CA PRO A 59 13.46 5.75 -23.41
C PRO A 59 12.70 5.21 -24.62
N LYS A 60 11.92 4.16 -24.40
CA LYS A 60 11.05 3.54 -25.40
C LYS A 60 9.61 3.53 -24.90
N PRO A 61 8.61 3.56 -25.81
CA PRO A 61 7.22 3.40 -25.40
C PRO A 61 6.95 1.96 -24.95
N ALA A 62 5.70 1.66 -24.59
CA ALA A 62 5.34 0.33 -24.10
C ALA A 62 5.72 -0.77 -25.10
N VAL A 63 6.13 -1.93 -24.60
CA VAL A 63 6.35 -3.12 -25.40
C VAL A 63 5.00 -3.63 -25.90
N ARG A 64 4.89 -3.86 -27.21
CA ARG A 64 3.73 -4.49 -27.84
C ARG A 64 3.89 -6.00 -27.88
N GLN A 65 5.04 -6.51 -28.32
CA GLN A 65 5.30 -7.93 -28.47
C GLN A 65 6.80 -8.25 -28.39
N LEU A 66 7.12 -9.41 -27.84
CA LEU A 66 8.47 -10.01 -27.91
C LEU A 66 8.49 -11.06 -29.04
N LYS A 67 9.48 -10.97 -29.94
CA LYS A 67 9.70 -11.86 -31.09
C LYS A 67 11.12 -12.41 -31.04
N GLY A 68 11.37 -13.34 -30.12
CA GLY A 68 12.72 -13.82 -29.85
C GLY A 68 13.55 -12.72 -29.17
N ASP A 69 14.65 -12.33 -29.80
CA ASP A 69 15.53 -11.24 -29.39
C ASP A 69 15.05 -9.85 -29.87
N ILE A 70 14.05 -9.80 -30.76
CA ILE A 70 13.46 -8.55 -31.26
C ILE A 70 12.27 -8.14 -30.38
N VAL A 71 12.28 -6.88 -29.94
CA VAL A 71 11.17 -6.24 -29.21
C VAL A 71 10.45 -5.27 -30.15
N GLU A 72 9.15 -5.48 -30.35
CA GLU A 72 8.26 -4.54 -31.05
C GLU A 72 7.57 -3.63 -30.03
N PHE A 73 7.65 -2.32 -30.25
CA PHE A 73 7.03 -1.30 -29.40
C PHE A 73 5.69 -0.82 -29.97
N VAL A 74 4.87 -0.17 -29.14
CA VAL A 74 3.52 0.30 -29.55
C VAL A 74 3.52 1.40 -30.61
N ASP A 75 4.65 2.05 -30.88
CA ASP A 75 4.81 3.02 -31.97
C ASP A 75 5.23 2.35 -33.30
N GLY A 76 5.36 1.02 -33.32
CA GLY A 76 5.79 0.23 -34.48
C GLY A 76 7.30 0.11 -34.64
N SER A 77 8.11 0.79 -33.82
CA SER A 77 9.56 0.61 -33.82
C SER A 77 9.94 -0.78 -33.30
N CYS A 78 11.06 -1.32 -33.80
CA CYS A 78 11.59 -2.63 -33.42
C CYS A 78 13.09 -2.51 -33.14
N GLU A 79 13.57 -3.15 -32.06
CA GLU A 79 14.99 -3.23 -31.72
C GLU A 79 15.35 -4.60 -31.13
N THR A 80 16.60 -5.01 -31.29
CA THR A 80 17.13 -6.26 -30.73
C THR A 80 17.73 -6.01 -29.35
N PHE A 81 17.48 -6.91 -28.39
CA PHE A 81 18.01 -6.82 -27.03
C PHE A 81 18.59 -8.16 -26.56
N ASP A 82 19.77 -8.11 -25.93
CA ASP A 82 20.42 -9.30 -25.36
C ASP A 82 19.85 -9.70 -23.98
N LEU A 83 19.21 -8.76 -23.28
CA LEU A 83 18.67 -8.94 -21.93
C LEU A 83 17.40 -8.13 -21.72
N ILE A 84 16.38 -8.75 -21.13
CA ILE A 84 15.16 -8.09 -20.67
C ILE A 84 15.07 -8.22 -19.16
N VAL A 85 15.01 -7.09 -18.46
CA VAL A 85 14.82 -7.04 -16.99
C VAL A 85 13.43 -6.52 -16.68
N CYS A 86 12.57 -7.40 -16.14
CA CYS A 86 11.19 -7.06 -15.77
C CYS A 86 11.14 -6.35 -14.40
N ALA A 87 11.28 -5.02 -14.41
CA ALA A 87 11.08 -4.17 -13.23
C ALA A 87 9.58 -3.80 -13.02
N THR A 88 8.67 -4.77 -13.17
CA THR A 88 7.20 -4.56 -13.18
C THR A 88 6.54 -4.56 -11.80
N GLY A 89 7.33 -4.67 -10.73
CA GLY A 89 6.86 -4.64 -9.34
C GLY A 89 6.53 -6.02 -8.78
N PHE A 90 5.72 -6.05 -7.72
CA PHE A 90 5.39 -7.27 -6.97
C PHE A 90 3.89 -7.35 -6.67
N HIS A 91 3.39 -8.58 -6.50
CA HIS A 91 2.06 -8.85 -5.96
C HIS A 91 2.12 -9.09 -4.45
N VAL A 92 1.09 -8.65 -3.73
CA VAL A 92 0.92 -8.95 -2.30
C VAL A 92 0.30 -10.34 -2.18
N SER A 93 0.93 -11.25 -1.44
CA SER A 93 0.37 -12.58 -1.18
C SER A 93 0.80 -13.10 0.20
N TYR A 94 -0.06 -13.91 0.82
CA TYR A 94 0.19 -14.56 2.11
C TYR A 94 -0.09 -16.06 2.00
N PRO A 95 0.72 -16.83 1.24
CA PRO A 95 0.43 -18.22 0.89
C PRO A 95 0.53 -19.21 2.08
N PHE A 96 1.04 -18.74 3.22
CA PHE A 96 1.06 -19.47 4.47
C PHE A 96 -0.27 -19.34 5.25
N LEU A 97 -1.16 -18.44 4.84
CA LEU A 97 -2.51 -18.31 5.39
C LEU A 97 -3.53 -19.04 4.51
N PRO A 98 -4.55 -19.66 5.12
CA PRO A 98 -5.70 -20.17 4.39
C PRO A 98 -6.35 -19.08 3.51
N PRO A 99 -6.88 -19.41 2.31
CA PRO A 99 -7.47 -18.43 1.39
C PRO A 99 -8.51 -17.51 2.04
N ALA A 100 -9.33 -18.04 2.94
CA ALA A 100 -10.33 -17.30 3.69
C ALA A 100 -9.76 -16.19 4.58
N LEU A 101 -8.47 -16.25 4.94
CA LEU A 101 -7.80 -15.26 5.77
C LEU A 101 -6.92 -14.29 5.01
N GLN A 102 -6.49 -14.58 3.77
CA GLN A 102 -5.53 -13.74 3.03
C GLN A 102 -6.03 -12.32 2.77
N ARG A 103 -7.32 -12.16 2.45
CA ARG A 103 -8.02 -10.87 2.30
C ARG A 103 -7.32 -9.86 1.37
N VAL A 104 -6.58 -10.34 0.37
CA VAL A 104 -5.89 -9.46 -0.60
C VAL A 104 -6.79 -9.20 -1.82
N LYS A 105 -6.93 -7.93 -2.20
CA LYS A 105 -7.51 -7.49 -3.48
C LYS A 105 -6.49 -6.60 -4.21
N GLY A 106 -5.81 -7.17 -5.20
CA GLY A 106 -4.71 -6.49 -5.89
C GLY A 106 -3.54 -6.21 -4.93
N ALA A 107 -3.27 -4.93 -4.66
CA ALA A 107 -2.25 -4.50 -3.70
C ALA A 107 -2.81 -4.17 -2.30
N ILE A 108 -4.11 -4.39 -2.06
CA ILE A 108 -4.81 -3.91 -0.86
C ILE A 108 -5.23 -5.09 0.01
N VAL A 109 -4.86 -5.06 1.28
CA VAL A 109 -5.40 -5.99 2.28
C VAL A 109 -6.70 -5.41 2.85
N GLN A 110 -7.79 -6.18 2.76
CA GLN A 110 -9.12 -5.82 3.25
C GLN A 110 -9.19 -6.02 4.77
N CYS A 111 -8.65 -5.05 5.51
CA CYS A 111 -8.63 -5.04 6.98
C CYS A 111 -8.97 -3.65 7.53
N TYR A 112 -9.49 -3.61 8.77
CA TYR A 112 -9.82 -2.39 9.50
C TYR A 112 -8.63 -1.89 10.30
N GLY A 113 -8.52 -0.58 10.48
CA GLY A 113 -7.36 0.03 11.16
C GLY A 113 -6.02 -0.25 10.48
N SER A 114 -6.03 -0.69 9.21
CA SER A 114 -4.89 -1.25 8.48
C SER A 114 -4.29 -2.53 9.06
N CYS A 115 -4.97 -3.18 10.03
CA CYS A 115 -4.42 -4.34 10.73
C CYS A 115 -5.42 -5.45 11.06
N PHE A 116 -6.66 -5.12 11.44
CA PHE A 116 -7.58 -6.04 12.09
C PHE A 116 -8.62 -6.61 11.12
N LEU A 117 -8.85 -7.92 11.18
CA LEU A 117 -10.02 -8.54 10.52
C LEU A 117 -11.28 -8.32 11.37
N ASP A 118 -12.43 -8.21 10.72
CA ASP A 118 -13.72 -8.01 11.40
C ASP A 118 -14.44 -9.30 11.78
N ASP A 119 -13.94 -10.44 11.32
CA ASP A 119 -14.55 -11.75 11.51
C ASP A 119 -13.58 -12.81 12.10
N TYR A 120 -12.32 -12.43 12.34
CA TYR A 120 -11.32 -13.34 12.88
C TYR A 120 -10.39 -12.65 13.88
N LYS A 121 -10.38 -13.12 15.13
CA LYS A 121 -9.53 -12.63 16.22
C LYS A 121 -8.16 -13.33 16.21
N GLY A 122 -7.10 -12.58 16.49
CA GLY A 122 -5.76 -13.13 16.70
C GLY A 122 -4.84 -13.12 15.48
N ILE A 123 -5.31 -12.61 14.33
CA ILE A 123 -4.48 -12.42 13.12
C ILE A 123 -4.50 -10.93 12.75
N TYR A 124 -3.30 -10.38 12.53
CA TYR A 124 -3.13 -8.97 12.22
C TYR A 124 -2.20 -8.77 11.03
N TYR A 125 -2.63 -7.92 10.10
CA TYR A 125 -1.84 -7.50 8.95
C TYR A 125 -1.02 -6.27 9.29
N ILE A 126 0.28 -6.30 9.01
CA ILE A 126 1.17 -5.16 9.24
C ILE A 126 2.08 -4.99 8.03
N GLY A 127 2.30 -3.75 7.61
CA GLY A 127 3.29 -3.41 6.58
C GLY A 127 2.85 -3.60 5.13
N TRP A 128 1.57 -3.87 4.88
CA TRP A 128 1.04 -4.01 3.51
C TRP A 128 0.80 -2.67 2.80
N GLY A 129 0.61 -1.58 3.57
CA GLY A 129 0.43 -0.23 3.03
C GLY A 129 1.75 0.42 2.62
N GLN A 130 1.73 1.19 1.54
CA GLN A 130 2.86 1.96 1.01
C GLN A 130 2.73 3.42 1.41
N ALA A 131 3.50 3.83 2.41
CA ALA A 131 3.56 5.23 2.81
C ALA A 131 4.40 6.05 1.82
N ARG A 132 3.96 7.28 1.50
CA ARG A 132 4.73 8.26 0.69
C ARG A 132 5.91 8.87 1.48
N GLY A 133 6.74 8.02 2.08
CA GLY A 133 7.89 8.35 2.93
C GLY A 133 8.51 7.09 3.55
N GLY A 134 9.50 7.28 4.43
CA GLY A 134 10.14 6.14 5.10
C GLY A 134 9.17 5.38 6.00
N VAL A 135 9.02 4.07 5.77
CA VAL A 135 8.11 3.21 6.55
C VAL A 135 8.52 3.08 8.03
N GLY A 136 9.82 3.16 8.32
CA GLY A 136 10.36 2.94 9.66
C GLY A 136 9.82 3.90 10.72
N SER A 137 9.66 5.19 10.39
CA SER A 137 9.13 6.18 11.36
C SER A 137 7.65 5.96 11.66
N LEU A 138 6.87 5.50 10.68
CA LEU A 138 5.46 5.18 10.86
C LEU A 138 5.28 3.92 11.71
N ILE A 139 6.04 2.86 11.43
CA ILE A 139 6.00 1.62 12.22
C ILE A 139 6.43 1.91 13.67
N ALA A 140 7.52 2.63 13.87
CA ALA A 140 8.02 2.98 15.20
C ALA A 140 6.99 3.78 16.02
N ALA A 141 6.33 4.76 15.39
CA ALA A 141 5.29 5.53 16.06
C ALA A 141 4.01 4.73 16.32
N TYR A 142 3.64 3.82 15.41
CA TYR A 142 2.44 2.99 15.54
C TYR A 142 2.60 1.89 16.59
N GLY A 143 3.82 1.37 16.80
CA GLY A 143 4.09 0.23 17.70
C GLY A 143 3.45 0.32 19.10
N PRO A 144 3.65 1.41 19.86
CA PRO A 144 3.02 1.56 21.17
C PRO A 144 1.49 1.55 21.12
N PHE A 145 0.89 2.18 20.09
CA PHE A 145 -0.55 2.17 19.90
C PHE A 145 -1.05 0.76 19.56
N PHE A 146 -0.36 0.05 18.67
CA PHE A 146 -0.68 -1.34 18.33
C PHE A 146 -0.62 -2.25 19.55
N ALA A 147 0.41 -2.12 20.40
CA ALA A 147 0.51 -2.89 21.64
C ALA A 147 -0.66 -2.62 22.60
N ARG A 148 -1.16 -1.37 22.68
CA ARG A 148 -2.38 -1.06 23.45
C ARG A 148 -3.61 -1.73 22.86
N CYS A 149 -3.74 -1.76 21.53
CA CYS A 149 -4.81 -2.50 20.86
C CYS A 149 -4.73 -4.00 21.17
N LEU A 150 -3.55 -4.61 21.18
CA LEU A 150 -3.41 -6.03 21.53
C LEU A 150 -3.86 -6.31 22.97
N LYS A 151 -3.47 -5.46 23.94
CA LYS A 151 -3.97 -5.59 25.32
C LYS A 151 -5.50 -5.50 25.41
N LEU A 152 -6.11 -4.53 24.70
CA LEU A 152 -7.56 -4.41 24.64
C LEU A 152 -8.20 -5.64 23.98
N GLN A 153 -7.55 -6.21 22.96
CA GLN A 153 -8.04 -7.40 22.28
C GLN A 153 -8.05 -8.65 23.18
N ASP A 154 -7.19 -8.71 24.19
CA ASP A 154 -7.20 -9.77 25.22
C ASP A 154 -8.39 -9.62 26.18
N GLU A 155 -8.91 -8.41 26.37
CA GLU A 155 -10.03 -8.13 27.28
C GLU A 155 -11.41 -8.42 26.66
N ILE A 156 -11.52 -8.53 25.33
CA ILE A 156 -12.78 -8.69 24.59
C ILE A 156 -12.78 -9.97 23.74
N ASN A 157 -13.94 -10.56 23.49
CA ASN A 157 -14.07 -11.76 22.64
C ASN A 157 -14.13 -11.40 21.15
N VAL A 158 -14.84 -10.33 20.79
CA VAL A 158 -14.94 -9.87 19.39
C VAL A 158 -13.60 -9.35 18.85
N PRO A 159 -13.34 -9.46 17.55
CA PRO A 159 -12.13 -8.90 16.96
C PRO A 159 -12.24 -7.37 16.88
N LEU A 160 -11.13 -6.68 17.09
CA LEU A 160 -11.09 -5.22 17.01
C LEU A 160 -11.50 -4.68 15.64
N GLY A 161 -11.38 -5.47 14.57
CA GLY A 161 -11.89 -5.07 13.26
C GLY A 161 -13.41 -4.93 13.25
N LEU A 162 -14.14 -5.77 14.00
CA LEU A 162 -15.59 -5.64 14.16
C LEU A 162 -15.95 -4.36 14.91
N VAL A 163 -15.21 -4.04 15.96
CA VAL A 163 -15.37 -2.81 16.73
C VAL A 163 -15.22 -1.59 15.80
N LEU A 164 -14.14 -1.56 15.02
CA LEU A 164 -13.87 -0.48 14.07
C LEU A 164 -14.95 -0.38 12.98
N LYS A 165 -15.41 -1.52 12.45
CA LYS A 165 -16.53 -1.59 11.49
C LYS A 165 -17.82 -1.00 12.06
N GLN A 166 -18.20 -1.38 13.29
CA GLN A 166 -19.39 -0.88 13.98
C GLN A 166 -19.27 0.61 14.33
N MET A 167 -18.05 1.10 14.52
CA MET A 167 -17.77 2.53 14.67
C MET A 167 -17.78 3.30 13.34
N GLY A 168 -18.12 2.64 12.22
CA GLY A 168 -18.29 3.26 10.90
C GLY A 168 -17.01 3.34 10.07
N GLN A 169 -15.89 2.75 10.52
CA GLN A 169 -14.70 2.68 9.69
C GLN A 169 -14.99 1.89 8.42
N GLN A 170 -14.45 2.35 7.30
CA GLN A 170 -14.55 1.68 6.00
C GLN A 170 -13.29 0.89 5.68
N LEU A 171 -13.43 -0.15 4.85
CA LEU A 171 -12.29 -0.87 4.30
C LEU A 171 -11.45 0.03 3.38
N PRO A 172 -10.12 -0.18 3.35
CA PRO A 172 -9.23 0.64 2.53
C PRO A 172 -9.52 0.44 1.04
N GLN A 173 -9.49 1.56 0.31
CA GLN A 173 -9.64 1.61 -1.16
C GLN A 173 -8.30 1.83 -1.88
N THR A 174 -7.22 2.05 -1.11
CA THR A 174 -5.88 2.25 -1.64
C THR A 174 -4.85 1.68 -0.68
N HIS A 175 -3.72 1.22 -1.23
CA HIS A 175 -2.54 0.85 -0.46
C HIS A 175 -1.64 2.05 -0.19
N LEU A 176 -1.88 3.19 -0.83
CA LEU A 176 -1.07 4.40 -0.69
C LEU A 176 -1.48 5.19 0.56
N GLY A 177 -0.52 5.40 1.46
CA GLY A 177 -0.69 6.17 2.70
C GLY A 177 -0.06 7.56 2.61
N ASP A 178 -0.78 8.58 3.09
CA ASP A 178 -0.20 9.89 3.39
C ASP A 178 0.42 9.87 4.81
N PRO A 179 1.75 10.01 4.95
CA PRO A 179 2.38 9.95 6.27
C PRO A 179 1.83 10.99 7.25
N HIS A 180 1.54 12.22 6.80
CA HIS A 180 1.02 13.28 7.66
C HIS A 180 -0.41 12.98 8.11
N ALA A 181 -1.26 12.47 7.20
CA ALA A 181 -2.60 12.04 7.59
C ALA A 181 -2.53 10.90 8.60
N THR A 182 -1.64 9.92 8.40
CA THR A 182 -1.43 8.80 9.33
C THR A 182 -0.99 9.29 10.71
N PHE A 183 -0.02 10.21 10.80
CA PHE A 183 0.38 10.76 12.10
C PHE A 183 -0.74 11.54 12.81
N ARG A 184 -1.55 12.31 12.07
CA ARG A 184 -2.72 12.99 12.65
C ARG A 184 -3.75 11.99 13.17
N GLN A 185 -4.07 10.97 12.38
CA GLN A 185 -4.98 9.90 12.79
C GLN A 185 -4.46 9.16 14.02
N LEU A 186 -3.18 8.84 14.07
CA LEU A 186 -2.54 8.20 15.23
C LEU A 186 -2.63 9.07 16.49
N LYS A 187 -2.44 10.40 16.36
CA LYS A 187 -2.59 11.32 17.50
C LYS A 187 -4.03 11.34 18.01
N ILE A 188 -5.01 11.44 17.11
CA ILE A 188 -6.44 11.39 17.46
C ILE A 188 -6.79 10.05 18.10
N ALA A 189 -6.31 8.94 17.55
CA ALA A 189 -6.56 7.60 18.06
C ALA A 189 -5.96 7.42 19.47
N ASN A 190 -4.76 7.97 19.73
CA ASN A 190 -4.16 7.93 21.06
C ASN A 190 -4.96 8.72 22.09
N LEU A 191 -5.44 9.91 21.73
CA LEU A 191 -6.29 10.74 22.60
C LEU A 191 -7.66 10.08 22.85
N GLY A 192 -8.25 9.48 21.83
CA GLY A 192 -9.56 8.82 21.89
C GLY A 192 -9.54 7.37 22.39
N PHE A 193 -8.39 6.82 22.78
CA PHE A 193 -8.27 5.39 23.06
C PHE A 193 -9.15 4.92 24.23
N GLY A 194 -9.35 5.75 25.27
CA GLY A 194 -10.23 5.39 26.38
C GLY A 194 -11.68 5.21 25.92
N TRP A 195 -12.17 6.12 25.06
CA TRP A 195 -13.49 6.00 24.45
C TRP A 195 -13.58 4.81 23.48
N PHE A 196 -12.52 4.55 22.72
CA PHE A 196 -12.43 3.36 21.86
C PHE A 196 -12.53 2.06 22.68
N SER A 197 -11.81 1.97 23.80
CA SER A 197 -11.89 0.83 24.73
C SER A 197 -13.28 0.68 25.33
N TYR A 198 -13.92 1.77 25.77
CA TYR A 198 -15.31 1.75 26.23
C TYR A 198 -16.27 1.19 25.15
N LYS A 199 -16.12 1.64 23.89
CA LYS A 199 -16.92 1.15 22.77
C LYS A 199 -16.65 -0.31 22.44
N ALA A 200 -15.41 -0.75 22.53
CA ALA A 200 -15.04 -2.15 22.33
C ALA A 200 -15.79 -3.06 23.33
N HIS A 201 -15.74 -2.71 24.63
CA HIS A 201 -16.48 -3.42 25.68
C HIS A 201 -18.00 -3.36 25.49
N GLN A 202 -18.54 -2.22 25.04
CA GLN A 202 -19.97 -2.10 24.74
C GLN A 202 -20.40 -3.02 23.60
N ILE A 203 -19.59 -3.11 22.53
CA ILE A 203 -19.87 -3.94 21.36
C ILE A 203 -19.67 -5.41 21.72
N ASP A 204 -18.63 -5.77 22.47
CA ASP A 204 -18.38 -7.16 22.89
C ASP A 204 -19.58 -7.79 23.60
N ARG A 205 -20.24 -7.03 24.48
CA ARG A 205 -21.47 -7.46 25.18
C ARG A 205 -22.63 -7.81 24.24
N GLN A 206 -22.63 -7.31 23.00
CA GLN A 206 -23.66 -7.61 22.00
C GLN A 206 -23.39 -8.94 21.28
N TYR A 207 -22.19 -9.51 21.40
CA TYR A 207 -21.77 -10.75 20.74
C TYR A 207 -21.20 -11.76 21.75
N PRO A 208 -21.98 -12.19 22.77
CA PRO A 208 -21.49 -13.04 23.86
C PRO A 208 -21.02 -14.43 23.40
N SER A 209 -21.44 -14.87 22.21
CA SER A 209 -21.11 -16.16 21.62
C SER A 209 -20.06 -16.09 20.51
N PHE A 210 -19.37 -14.95 20.33
CA PHE A 210 -18.36 -14.83 19.28
C PHE A 210 -17.25 -15.86 19.47
N GLN A 211 -16.98 -16.62 18.42
CA GLN A 211 -15.82 -17.51 18.30
C GLN A 211 -15.30 -17.46 16.87
N ASN A 212 -14.00 -17.64 16.69
CA ASN A 212 -13.41 -17.75 15.37
C ASN A 212 -14.01 -18.97 14.64
N THR A 213 -14.47 -18.77 13.42
CA THR A 213 -14.86 -19.88 12.55
C THR A 213 -13.66 -20.82 12.34
N PRO A 214 -13.78 -22.12 12.66
CA PRO A 214 -12.74 -23.09 12.38
C PRO A 214 -12.40 -23.10 10.89
N ILE A 215 -11.10 -23.08 10.57
CA ILE A 215 -10.64 -23.08 9.19
C ILE A 215 -10.22 -24.50 8.84
N PRO A 216 -10.73 -25.08 7.73
CA PRO A 216 -10.35 -26.42 7.33
C PRO A 216 -8.84 -26.49 7.12
N ILE A 217 -8.24 -27.61 7.57
CA ILE A 217 -6.82 -27.88 7.37
C ILE A 217 -6.60 -28.04 5.87
N ILE A 218 -5.77 -27.18 5.29
CA ILE A 218 -5.33 -27.34 3.91
C ILE A 218 -4.25 -28.42 3.93
N THR A 219 -4.63 -29.66 3.66
CA THR A 219 -3.67 -30.68 3.23
C THR A 219 -3.15 -30.22 1.87
N ARG A 220 -1.96 -29.63 1.84
CA ARG A 220 -1.23 -29.44 0.58
C ARG A 220 -0.90 -30.84 0.06
N GLU A 221 -1.65 -31.34 -0.91
CA GLU A 221 -1.09 -32.34 -1.83
C GLU A 221 0.12 -31.67 -2.49
N CYS A 222 1.24 -32.37 -2.45
CA CYS A 222 2.57 -31.83 -2.76
C CYS A 222 2.85 -31.79 -4.28
N ASP A 223 1.81 -31.76 -5.12
CA ASP A 223 1.92 -32.17 -6.53
C ASP A 223 2.01 -31.03 -7.54
N ASP A 224 1.69 -29.78 -7.19
CA ASP A 224 1.60 -28.68 -8.18
C ASP A 224 2.80 -27.71 -8.19
N LEU A 225 4.01 -28.18 -7.87
CA LEU A 225 5.25 -27.39 -8.03
C LEU A 225 6.17 -27.88 -9.17
N LEU A 226 5.69 -28.76 -10.06
CA LEU A 226 6.45 -29.30 -11.19
C LEU A 226 5.71 -29.28 -12.55
N SER A 227 4.89 -28.26 -12.84
CA SER A 227 4.33 -28.06 -14.18
C SER A 227 4.49 -26.63 -14.68
#